data_AF-A0A944RJA8-F1
#
_entry.id   AF-A0A944RJA8-F1
#
_cell.length_a   1.000
_cell.length_b   1.000
_cell.length_c   1.000
_cell.angle_alpha   90.00
_cell.angle_beta   90.00
_cell.angle_gamma   90.00
#
_symmetry.space_group_name_H-M   'P 1'
#
loop_
_entity.id
_entity.type
_entity.pdbx_description
1 polymer ?
#
loop_
_entity_poly.entity_id
_entity_poly.type
_entity_poly.pdbx_seq_one_letter_code
_entity_poly.pdbx_strand_id
1 'polypeptide(L)'
;MANKDNIKIISKFGSAPEWELMAIDSATDPLNTAKRIRSEAKLIWSAHEEAVAAIQADPDYTKTGKMKKLQAATETATASLAKLRAGLGPVEKALTEATSQATKKATSEDRIASLLEQTEIRRYLEPDPLKVKIAYVDALEAGDFATLDAIEGSPRLWPGRPTEEVLTGLKSDRLTVVDPRLGEQVNWLNHAVRDTTDTLDYVAQDIEGSAPDKLTALAGE
;
A
#
# COMPACT_ATOMS: atom_id res chain seq x y z
N MET A 1 19.88 -15.51 22.15
CA MET A 1 18.87 -16.42 21.57
C MET A 1 18.00 -15.59 20.65
N ALA A 2 18.12 -15.74 19.34
CA ALA A 2 17.13 -15.14 18.42
C ALA A 2 15.77 -15.79 18.73
N ASN A 3 14.76 -14.98 19.04
CA ASN A 3 13.43 -15.47 19.38
C ASN A 3 12.93 -16.35 18.23
N LYS A 4 12.48 -17.59 18.50
CA LYS A 4 12.04 -18.52 17.43
C LYS A 4 10.93 -17.89 16.58
N ASP A 5 10.11 -17.07 17.21
CA ASP A 5 9.04 -16.29 16.57
C ASP A 5 9.60 -15.29 15.55
N ASN A 6 10.72 -14.62 15.88
CA ASN A 6 11.38 -13.70 14.95
C ASN A 6 11.95 -14.43 13.72
N ILE A 7 12.49 -15.63 13.90
CA ILE A 7 13.02 -16.44 12.78
C ILE A 7 11.88 -16.85 11.84
N LYS A 8 10.75 -17.28 12.42
CA LYS A 8 9.56 -17.68 11.66
C LYS A 8 8.97 -16.50 10.89
N ILE A 9 8.84 -15.34 11.54
CA ILE A 9 8.37 -14.10 10.90
C ILE A 9 9.30 -13.68 9.76
N ILE A 10 10.62 -13.66 9.96
CA ILE A 10 11.58 -13.29 8.89
C ILE A 10 11.51 -14.28 7.72
N SER A 11 11.35 -15.58 7.99
CA SER A 11 11.26 -16.59 6.94
C SER A 11 10.02 -16.44 6.05
N LYS A 12 8.90 -15.94 6.62
CA LYS A 12 7.62 -15.80 5.92
C LYS A 12 7.44 -14.42 5.26
N PHE A 13 7.89 -13.34 5.93
CA PHE A 13 7.64 -11.96 5.51
C PHE A 13 8.90 -11.20 5.06
N GLY A 14 10.06 -11.85 5.08
CA GLY A 14 11.35 -11.20 4.77
C GLY A 14 11.81 -10.22 5.85
N SER A 15 12.83 -9.44 5.50
CA SER A 15 13.35 -8.37 6.35
C SER A 15 12.41 -7.17 6.42
N ALA A 16 12.64 -6.28 7.40
CA ALA A 16 11.96 -4.99 7.43
C ALA A 16 12.33 -4.16 6.17
N PRO A 17 11.35 -3.56 5.48
CA PRO A 17 11.59 -2.63 4.38
C PRO A 17 12.21 -1.33 4.90
N GLU A 18 12.91 -0.64 4.02
CA GLU A 18 13.75 0.52 4.37
C GLU A 18 12.96 1.66 5.01
N TRP A 19 11.70 1.89 4.60
CA TRP A 19 10.87 2.96 5.16
C TRP A 19 10.62 2.80 6.68
N GLU A 20 10.72 1.58 7.23
CA GLU A 20 10.60 1.36 8.67
C GLU A 20 11.73 1.98 9.50
N LEU A 21 12.88 2.23 8.86
CA LEU A 21 14.04 2.91 9.47
C LEU A 21 13.82 4.42 9.55
N MET A 22 12.94 4.94 8.69
CA MET A 22 12.59 6.36 8.62
C MET A 22 11.42 6.72 9.55
N ALA A 23 10.74 5.72 10.11
CA ALA A 23 9.69 5.91 11.11
C ALA A 23 10.29 6.49 12.39
N ILE A 24 9.70 7.59 12.87
CA ILE A 24 10.05 8.22 14.14
C ILE A 24 9.16 7.60 15.21
N ASP A 25 9.74 7.26 16.37
CA ASP A 25 8.97 6.71 17.49
C ASP A 25 8.04 7.78 18.11
N SER A 26 6.91 7.99 17.44
CA SER A 26 5.85 8.92 17.80
C SER A 26 4.50 8.30 17.45
N ALA A 27 3.52 8.48 18.34
CA ALA A 27 2.15 8.02 18.11
C ALA A 27 1.44 8.80 16.98
N THR A 28 1.98 9.96 16.59
CA THR A 28 1.45 10.79 15.51
C THR A 28 2.18 10.59 14.19
N ASP A 29 3.27 9.82 14.16
CA ASP A 29 4.00 9.57 12.93
C ASP A 29 3.23 8.54 12.07
N PRO A 30 2.83 8.90 10.83
CA PRO A 30 2.16 7.98 9.93
C PRO A 30 3.04 6.76 9.55
N LEU A 31 4.36 6.91 9.45
CA LEU A 31 5.25 5.78 9.17
C LEU A 31 5.30 4.82 10.36
N ASN A 32 5.42 5.34 11.59
CA ASN A 32 5.34 4.50 12.79
C ASN A 32 3.98 3.80 12.93
N THR A 33 2.90 4.46 12.51
CA THR A 33 1.55 3.86 12.47
C THR A 33 1.51 2.66 11.52
N ALA A 34 2.03 2.81 10.29
CA ALA A 34 2.12 1.72 9.33
C ALA A 34 3.00 0.57 9.83
N LYS A 35 4.16 0.89 10.43
CA LYS A 35 5.10 -0.07 11.01
C LYS A 35 4.44 -0.91 12.12
N ARG A 36 3.70 -0.25 13.00
CA ARG A 36 2.93 -0.92 14.06
C ARG A 36 1.86 -1.84 13.48
N ILE A 37 1.06 -1.36 12.53
CA ILE A 37 0.03 -2.17 11.86
C ILE A 37 0.64 -3.44 11.25
N ARG A 38 1.76 -3.29 10.53
CA ARG A 38 2.42 -4.44 9.90
C ARG A 38 2.99 -5.42 10.91
N SER A 39 3.49 -4.93 12.04
CA SER A 39 3.95 -5.76 13.16
C SER A 39 2.80 -6.50 13.84
N GLU A 40 1.67 -5.84 14.09
CA GLU A 40 0.47 -6.44 14.68
C GLU A 40 -0.14 -7.50 13.73
N ALA A 41 -0.13 -7.27 12.41
CA ALA A 41 -0.58 -8.27 11.44
C ALA A 41 0.25 -9.56 11.49
N LYS A 42 1.58 -9.44 11.60
CA LYS A 42 2.50 -10.58 11.76
C LYS A 42 2.25 -11.34 13.07
N LEU A 43 1.91 -10.65 14.15
CA LEU A 43 1.55 -11.26 15.43
C LEU A 43 0.22 -12.00 15.35
N ILE A 44 -0.80 -11.42 14.70
CA ILE A 44 -2.10 -12.10 14.47
C ILE A 44 -1.87 -13.39 13.68
N TRP A 45 -1.05 -13.35 12.64
CA TRP A 45 -0.69 -14.53 11.86
C TRP A 45 -0.03 -15.62 12.73
N SER A 46 1.01 -15.28 13.50
CA SER A 46 1.70 -16.26 14.36
C SER A 46 0.76 -16.87 15.38
N ALA A 47 -0.05 -16.04 16.05
CA ALA A 47 -1.03 -16.50 17.03
C ALA A 47 -2.10 -17.41 16.40
N HIS A 48 -2.53 -17.11 15.18
CA HIS A 48 -3.47 -17.97 14.44
C HIS A 48 -2.84 -19.31 14.09
N GLU A 49 -1.63 -19.34 13.55
CA GLU A 49 -0.94 -20.60 13.25
C GLU A 49 -0.72 -21.47 14.49
N GLU A 50 -0.35 -20.86 15.62
CA GLU A 50 -0.21 -21.55 16.89
C GLU A 50 -1.54 -22.12 17.39
N ALA A 51 -2.63 -21.35 17.27
CA ALA A 51 -3.97 -21.81 17.62
C ALA A 51 -4.41 -22.97 16.73
N VAL A 52 -4.19 -22.90 15.41
CA VAL A 52 -4.50 -23.98 14.47
C VAL A 52 -3.72 -25.25 14.83
N ALA A 53 -2.41 -25.14 15.05
CA ALA A 53 -1.56 -26.26 15.42
C ALA A 53 -2.02 -26.90 16.75
N ALA A 54 -2.35 -26.09 17.76
CA ALA A 54 -2.85 -26.56 19.04
C ALA A 54 -4.20 -27.29 18.89
N ILE A 55 -5.15 -26.74 18.14
CA ILE A 55 -6.46 -27.37 17.90
C ILE A 55 -6.32 -28.69 17.14
N GLN A 56 -5.41 -28.76 16.17
CA GLN A 56 -5.16 -29.97 15.39
C GLN A 56 -4.49 -31.06 16.21
N ALA A 57 -3.51 -30.71 17.04
CA ALA A 57 -2.76 -31.63 17.89
C ALA A 57 -3.56 -32.16 19.09
N ASP A 58 -4.59 -31.44 19.54
CA ASP A 58 -5.43 -31.81 20.68
C ASP A 58 -6.21 -33.12 20.39
N PRO A 59 -5.95 -34.22 21.11
CA PRO A 59 -6.64 -35.50 20.90
C PRO A 59 -8.07 -35.51 21.45
N ASP A 60 -8.42 -34.57 22.34
CA ASP A 60 -9.72 -34.56 23.02
C ASP A 60 -10.82 -33.93 22.15
N TYR A 61 -10.47 -33.18 21.11
CA TYR A 61 -11.45 -32.66 20.17
C TYR A 61 -11.88 -33.69 19.13
N THR A 62 -13.19 -33.90 19.07
CA THR A 62 -13.83 -34.56 17.92
C THR A 62 -13.57 -33.78 16.63
N LYS A 63 -13.69 -34.43 15.46
CA LYS A 63 -13.54 -33.76 14.15
C LYS A 63 -14.44 -32.52 14.03
N THR A 64 -15.70 -32.62 14.46
CA THR A 64 -16.65 -31.50 14.50
C THR A 64 -16.24 -30.42 15.51
N GLY A 65 -15.71 -30.81 16.67
CA GLY A 65 -15.16 -29.89 17.66
C GLY A 65 -13.97 -29.08 17.12
N LYS A 66 -13.04 -29.74 16.42
CA LYS A 66 -11.89 -29.09 15.76
C LYS A 66 -12.36 -28.07 14.72
N MET A 67 -13.31 -28.44 13.85
CA MET A 67 -13.84 -27.52 12.84
C MET A 67 -14.44 -26.26 13.46
N LYS A 68 -15.29 -26.39 14.49
CA LYS A 68 -15.87 -25.23 15.19
C LYS A 68 -14.81 -24.31 15.81
N LYS A 69 -13.77 -24.89 16.42
CA LYS A 69 -12.70 -24.10 17.03
C LYS A 69 -11.81 -23.41 15.99
N LEU A 70 -11.51 -24.09 14.88
CA LEU A 70 -10.77 -23.49 13.76
C LEU A 70 -11.55 -22.34 13.13
N GLN A 71 -12.86 -22.50 12.95
CA GLN A 71 -13.73 -21.44 12.46
C GLN A 71 -13.69 -20.21 13.40
N ALA A 72 -13.87 -20.41 14.71
CA ALA A 72 -13.83 -19.31 15.69
C ALA A 72 -12.45 -18.60 15.74
N ALA A 73 -11.35 -19.35 15.62
CA ALA A 73 -10.01 -18.78 15.53
C ALA A 73 -9.85 -17.92 14.26
N THR A 74 -10.32 -18.43 13.12
CA THR A 74 -10.31 -17.73 11.82
C THR A 74 -11.15 -16.44 11.86
N GLU A 75 -12.36 -16.49 12.43
CA GLU A 75 -13.25 -15.33 12.59
C GLU A 75 -12.61 -14.26 13.51
N THR A 76 -11.96 -14.68 14.60
CA THR A 76 -11.27 -13.77 15.51
C THR A 76 -10.10 -13.06 14.81
N ALA A 77 -9.32 -13.80 14.03
CA ALA A 77 -8.16 -13.27 13.35
C ALA A 77 -8.56 -12.33 12.20
N THR A 78 -9.54 -12.71 11.38
CA THR A 78 -10.09 -11.86 10.30
C THR A 78 -10.71 -10.57 10.84
N ALA A 79 -11.46 -10.62 11.94
CA ALA A 79 -11.99 -9.42 12.60
C ALA A 79 -10.88 -8.49 13.10
N SER A 80 -9.76 -9.04 13.56
CA SER A 80 -8.60 -8.27 14.00
C SER A 80 -7.87 -7.62 12.82
N LEU A 81 -7.69 -8.33 11.70
CA LEU A 81 -7.14 -7.78 10.46
C LEU A 81 -8.00 -6.65 9.90
N ALA A 82 -9.33 -6.77 9.95
CA ALA A 82 -10.23 -5.71 9.51
C ALA A 82 -10.04 -4.40 10.30
N LYS A 83 -9.81 -4.50 11.62
CA LYS A 83 -9.47 -3.34 12.46
C LYS A 83 -8.13 -2.73 12.07
N LEU A 84 -7.12 -3.56 11.81
CA LEU A 84 -5.81 -3.10 11.35
C LEU A 84 -5.90 -2.35 10.01
N ARG A 85 -6.71 -2.85 9.08
CA ARG A 85 -6.92 -2.20 7.78
C ARG A 85 -7.60 -0.85 7.92
N ALA A 86 -8.61 -0.73 8.79
CA ALA A 86 -9.20 0.57 9.12
C ALA A 86 -8.19 1.54 9.76
N GLY A 87 -7.23 1.01 10.53
CA GLY A 87 -6.13 1.76 11.11
C GLY A 87 -5.14 2.35 10.11
N LEU A 88 -5.15 1.90 8.84
CA LEU A 88 -4.28 2.42 7.77
C LEU A 88 -4.78 3.76 7.21
N GLY A 89 -6.08 4.08 7.35
CA GLY A 89 -6.69 5.28 6.80
C GLY A 89 -6.00 6.61 7.14
N PRO A 90 -5.50 6.83 8.38
CA PRO A 90 -4.68 8.00 8.70
C PRO A 90 -3.37 8.11 7.90
N VAL A 91 -2.74 6.98 7.54
CA VAL A 91 -1.51 6.94 6.75
C VAL A 91 -1.81 7.30 5.29
N GLU A 92 -2.89 6.75 4.72
CA GLU A 92 -3.38 7.10 3.38
C GLU A 92 -3.78 8.58 3.28
N LYS A 93 -4.37 9.12 4.36
CA LYS A 93 -4.69 10.54 4.46
C LYS A 93 -3.42 11.39 4.48
N ALA A 94 -2.42 11.00 5.28
CA ALA A 94 -1.13 11.71 5.33
C ALA A 94 -0.42 11.69 3.96
N LEU A 95 -0.47 10.55 3.25
CA LEU A 95 0.03 10.44 1.88
C LEU A 95 -0.70 11.41 0.94
N THR A 96 -2.03 11.45 1.01
CA THR A 96 -2.86 12.36 0.19
C THR A 96 -2.57 13.83 0.49
N GLU A 97 -2.44 14.19 1.77
CA GLU A 97 -2.13 15.55 2.20
C GLU A 97 -0.73 15.98 1.74
N ALA A 98 0.28 15.14 1.92
CA ALA A 98 1.66 15.40 1.46
C ALA A 98 1.73 15.53 -0.08
N THR A 99 1.03 14.64 -0.79
CA THR A 99 0.90 14.71 -2.27
C THR A 99 0.13 15.97 -2.71
N SER A 100 -0.80 16.48 -1.92
CA SER A 100 -1.55 17.69 -2.26
C SER A 100 -0.75 18.97 -2.02
N GLN A 101 0.12 19.00 -1.00
CA GLN A 101 1.02 20.13 -0.72
C GLN A 101 2.04 20.33 -1.85
N ALA A 102 2.37 19.27 -2.57
CA ALA A 102 3.21 19.25 -3.77
C ALA A 102 2.70 20.14 -4.91
N THR A 103 1.38 20.20 -5.08
CA THR A 103 0.75 20.84 -6.22
C THR A 103 0.50 22.32 -5.90
N LYS A 104 1.37 23.21 -6.40
CA LYS A 104 1.25 24.67 -6.25
C LYS A 104 -0.14 25.17 -6.71
N LYS A 105 -0.83 25.95 -5.87
CA LYS A 105 -2.06 26.65 -6.25
C LYS A 105 -1.72 27.90 -7.09
N ALA A 106 -1.88 27.82 -8.41
CA ALA A 106 -1.91 28.98 -9.30
C ALA A 106 -3.19 29.83 -9.07
N THR A 107 -3.14 31.14 -9.37
CA THR A 107 -4.30 32.06 -9.28
C THR A 107 -5.33 31.76 -10.37
N SER A 108 -6.55 32.33 -10.29
CA SER A 108 -7.65 31.98 -11.21
C SER A 108 -7.41 32.35 -12.67
N GLU A 109 -6.66 33.42 -12.95
CA GLU A 109 -6.31 33.83 -14.32
C GLU A 109 -5.16 32.98 -14.87
N ASP A 110 -4.15 32.70 -14.05
CA ASP A 110 -3.06 31.76 -14.40
C ASP A 110 -3.61 30.37 -14.72
N ARG A 111 -4.71 29.95 -14.08
CA ARG A 111 -5.35 28.65 -14.34
C ARG A 111 -5.93 28.55 -15.74
N ILE A 112 -6.55 29.60 -16.28
CA ILE A 112 -7.17 29.51 -17.61
C ILE A 112 -6.10 29.42 -18.69
N ALA A 113 -5.07 30.27 -18.60
CA ALA A 113 -3.93 30.21 -19.51
C ALA A 113 -3.20 28.85 -19.42
N SER A 114 -2.95 28.37 -18.20
CA SER A 114 -2.34 27.06 -17.97
C SER A 114 -3.19 25.91 -18.52
N LEU A 115 -4.52 25.94 -18.35
CA LEU A 115 -5.39 24.88 -18.88
C LEU A 115 -5.40 24.83 -20.41
N LEU A 116 -5.31 25.98 -21.08
CA LEU A 116 -5.20 26.05 -22.54
C LEU A 116 -3.87 25.47 -23.00
N GLU A 117 -2.76 25.93 -22.41
CA GLU A 117 -1.41 25.42 -22.68
C GLU A 117 -1.32 23.90 -22.46
N GLN A 118 -1.82 23.40 -21.34
CA GLN A 118 -1.88 21.96 -21.06
C GLN A 118 -2.70 21.19 -22.10
N THR A 119 -3.77 21.80 -22.62
CA THR A 119 -4.60 21.17 -23.66
C THR A 119 -3.87 21.10 -24.99
N GLU A 120 -3.09 22.12 -25.32
CA GLU A 120 -2.21 22.12 -26.49
C GLU A 120 -1.10 21.08 -26.36
N ILE A 121 -0.40 21.03 -25.22
CA ILE A 121 0.63 20.01 -24.96
C ILE A 121 0.05 18.60 -25.10
N ARG A 122 -1.12 18.33 -24.50
CA ARG A 122 -1.80 17.03 -24.64
C ARG A 122 -2.21 16.68 -26.07
N ARG A 123 -2.41 17.66 -26.96
CA ARG A 123 -2.66 17.41 -28.40
C ARG A 123 -1.39 17.01 -29.14
N TYR A 124 -0.24 17.51 -28.71
CA TYR A 124 1.06 17.17 -29.28
C TYR A 124 1.62 15.86 -28.74
N LEU A 125 1.23 15.46 -27.53
CA LEU A 125 1.54 14.14 -26.99
C LEU A 125 0.77 13.06 -27.76
N GLU A 126 1.49 12.04 -28.20
CA GLU A 126 0.87 10.87 -28.78
C GLU A 126 -0.02 10.16 -27.74
N PRO A 127 -1.24 9.75 -28.11
CA PRO A 127 -2.21 9.12 -27.20
C PRO A 127 -1.87 7.65 -26.90
N ASP A 128 -0.65 7.40 -26.43
CA ASP A 128 -0.16 6.10 -25.99
C ASP A 128 0.35 6.20 -24.54
N PRO A 129 -0.20 5.42 -23.58
CA PRO A 129 0.16 5.55 -22.16
C PRO A 129 1.65 5.31 -21.86
N LEU A 130 2.33 4.46 -22.65
CA LEU A 130 3.76 4.19 -22.46
C LEU A 130 4.58 5.39 -22.95
N LYS A 131 4.25 5.95 -24.11
CA LYS A 131 4.90 7.18 -24.62
C LYS A 131 4.66 8.37 -23.70
N VAL A 132 3.46 8.50 -23.15
CA VAL A 132 3.15 9.56 -22.17
C VAL A 132 3.97 9.39 -20.89
N LYS A 133 4.18 8.15 -20.43
CA LYS A 133 5.09 7.88 -19.31
C LYS A 133 6.53 8.30 -19.63
N ILE A 134 7.04 7.98 -20.82
CA ILE A 134 8.39 8.39 -21.25
C ILE A 134 8.50 9.92 -21.29
N ALA A 135 7.54 10.59 -21.94
CA ALA A 135 7.49 12.04 -22.00
C ALA A 135 7.45 12.70 -20.62
N TYR A 136 6.80 12.07 -19.64
CA TYR A 136 6.81 12.53 -18.26
C TYR A 136 8.21 12.48 -17.65
N VAL A 137 8.92 11.36 -17.81
CA VAL A 137 10.29 11.20 -17.29
C VAL A 137 11.23 12.21 -17.95
N ASP A 138 11.17 12.37 -19.27
CA ASP A 138 11.98 13.34 -20.00
C ASP A 138 11.69 14.79 -19.54
N ALA A 139 10.40 15.13 -19.37
CA ALA A 139 9.99 16.44 -18.86
C ALA A 139 10.47 16.68 -17.43
N LEU A 140 10.51 15.63 -16.61
CA LEU A 140 11.01 15.71 -15.24
C LEU A 140 12.52 15.99 -15.21
N GLU A 141 13.31 15.29 -16.02
CA GLU A 141 14.75 15.52 -16.17
C GLU A 141 15.07 16.91 -16.73
N ALA A 142 14.24 17.40 -17.66
CA ALA A 142 14.38 18.71 -18.27
C ALA A 142 13.85 19.88 -17.42
N GLY A 143 13.11 19.60 -16.33
CA GLY A 143 12.41 20.62 -15.55
C GLY A 143 11.23 21.28 -16.26
N ASP A 144 10.63 20.62 -17.26
CA ASP A 144 9.46 21.09 -18.01
C ASP A 144 8.16 20.83 -17.24
N PHE A 145 7.87 21.70 -16.27
CA PHE A 145 6.68 21.59 -15.44
C PHE A 145 5.36 21.75 -16.19
N ALA A 146 5.35 22.41 -17.35
CA ALA A 146 4.13 22.58 -18.15
C ALA A 146 3.66 21.24 -18.73
N THR A 147 4.60 20.42 -19.21
CA THR A 147 4.31 19.07 -19.69
C THR A 147 3.89 18.13 -18.54
N LEU A 148 4.54 18.23 -17.38
CA LEU A 148 4.15 17.45 -16.20
C LEU A 148 2.72 17.77 -15.74
N ASP A 149 2.38 19.06 -15.64
CA ASP A 149 1.03 19.52 -15.30
C ASP A 149 -0.01 19.08 -16.33
N ALA A 150 0.36 19.08 -17.62
CA ALA A 150 -0.52 18.64 -18.70
C ALA A 150 -0.88 17.15 -18.59
N ILE A 151 0.07 16.31 -18.19
CA ILE A 151 -0.12 14.87 -18.02
C ILE A 151 -0.89 14.59 -16.72
N GLU A 152 -0.50 15.19 -15.60
CA GLU A 152 -1.14 14.97 -14.29
C GLU A 152 -2.58 15.50 -14.22
N GLY A 153 -2.83 16.64 -14.87
CA GLY A 153 -4.15 17.27 -14.98
C GLY A 153 -5.02 16.70 -16.10
N SER A 154 -4.57 15.63 -16.77
CA SER A 154 -5.28 15.08 -17.92
C SER A 154 -6.70 14.58 -17.59
N PRO A 155 -7.70 14.84 -18.45
CA PRO A 155 -9.05 14.32 -18.27
C PRO A 155 -9.07 12.79 -18.20
N ARG A 156 -10.00 12.21 -17.41
CA ARG A 156 -10.13 10.74 -17.27
C ARG A 156 -10.32 10.00 -18.60
N LEU A 157 -10.93 10.68 -19.58
CA LEU A 157 -11.22 10.13 -20.90
C LEU A 157 -10.10 10.40 -21.94
N TRP A 158 -9.02 11.06 -21.55
CA TRP A 158 -7.91 11.31 -22.48
C TRP A 158 -7.21 9.98 -22.80
N PRO A 159 -7.10 9.58 -24.08
CA PRO A 159 -6.61 8.23 -24.42
C PRO A 159 -5.16 7.94 -23.99
N GLY A 160 -4.32 8.97 -23.89
CA GLY A 160 -2.94 8.85 -23.40
C GLY A 160 -2.82 8.84 -21.87
N ARG A 161 -3.92 8.94 -21.12
CA ARG A 161 -3.87 9.07 -19.65
C ARG A 161 -3.29 7.79 -19.02
N PRO A 162 -2.22 7.91 -18.20
CA PRO A 162 -1.72 6.77 -17.42
C PRO A 162 -2.75 6.31 -16.38
N THR A 163 -2.62 5.07 -15.91
CA THR A 163 -3.46 4.55 -14.82
C THR A 163 -3.29 5.40 -13.56
N GLU A 164 -4.27 5.39 -12.66
CA GLU A 164 -4.21 6.21 -11.44
C GLU A 164 -3.01 5.84 -10.55
N GLU A 165 -2.67 4.54 -10.49
CA GLU A 165 -1.47 4.04 -9.82
C GLU A 165 -0.19 4.63 -10.42
N VAL A 166 -0.07 4.65 -11.76
CA VAL A 166 1.08 5.23 -12.45
C VAL A 166 1.13 6.75 -12.23
N LEU A 167 0.01 7.46 -12.36
CA LEU A 167 -0.07 8.90 -12.09
C LEU A 167 0.35 9.25 -10.66
N THR A 168 0.00 8.41 -9.69
CA THR A 168 0.41 8.58 -8.30
C THR A 168 1.92 8.43 -8.14
N GLY A 169 2.52 7.42 -8.77
CA GLY A 169 3.98 7.25 -8.83
C GLY A 169 4.69 8.44 -9.47
N LEU A 170 4.21 8.88 -10.64
CA LEU A 170 4.80 10.00 -11.39
C LEU A 170 4.78 11.31 -10.57
N LYS A 171 3.67 11.62 -9.90
CA LYS A 171 3.57 12.77 -8.99
C LYS A 171 4.58 12.71 -7.85
N SER A 172 4.83 11.50 -7.33
CA SER A 172 5.84 11.25 -6.32
C SER A 172 7.25 11.54 -6.85
N ASP A 173 7.55 11.07 -8.07
CA ASP A 173 8.84 11.31 -8.72
C ASP A 173 9.08 12.82 -8.93
N ARG A 174 8.07 13.56 -9.41
CA ARG A 174 8.16 15.01 -9.57
C ARG A 174 8.47 15.74 -8.28
N LEU A 175 7.87 15.31 -7.18
CA LEU A 175 8.12 15.89 -5.87
C LEU A 175 9.57 15.76 -5.44
N THR A 176 10.24 14.64 -5.73
CA THR A 176 11.66 14.46 -5.37
C THR A 176 12.58 15.49 -6.02
N VAL A 177 12.18 16.07 -7.16
CA VAL A 177 12.93 17.11 -7.88
C VAL A 177 12.57 18.51 -7.40
N VAL A 178 11.28 18.78 -7.12
CA VAL A 178 10.79 20.13 -6.75
C VAL A 178 11.02 20.46 -5.28
N ASP A 179 10.76 19.50 -4.41
CA ASP A 179 10.98 19.59 -2.97
C ASP A 179 11.48 18.21 -2.49
N PRO A 180 12.81 17.98 -2.53
CA PRO A 180 13.39 16.67 -2.26
C PRO A 180 12.95 16.07 -0.92
N ARG A 181 12.76 16.91 0.10
CA ARG A 181 12.33 16.46 1.42
C ARG A 181 10.88 16.02 1.43
N LEU A 182 9.99 16.75 0.77
CA LEU A 182 8.59 16.37 0.61
C LEU A 182 8.45 15.14 -0.31
N GLY A 183 9.27 15.04 -1.35
CA GLY A 183 9.32 13.87 -2.24
C GLY A 183 9.76 12.59 -1.55
N GLU A 184 10.83 12.65 -0.74
CA GLU A 184 11.21 11.51 0.11
C GLU A 184 10.08 11.13 1.06
N GLN A 185 9.42 12.10 1.69
CA GLN A 185 8.29 11.82 2.59
C GLN A 185 7.13 11.12 1.87
N VAL A 186 6.74 11.58 0.67
CA VAL A 186 5.68 10.95 -0.13
C VAL A 186 6.11 9.55 -0.58
N ASN A 187 7.36 9.37 -1.01
CA ASN A 187 7.89 8.05 -1.36
C ASN A 187 7.80 7.08 -0.17
N TRP A 188 8.26 7.48 1.02
CA TRP A 188 8.19 6.63 2.20
C TRP A 188 6.76 6.30 2.61
N LEU A 189 5.85 7.26 2.56
CA LEU A 189 4.44 7.04 2.86
C LEU A 189 3.78 6.10 1.84
N ASN A 190 4.10 6.25 0.55
CA ASN A 190 3.59 5.39 -0.51
C ASN A 190 4.07 3.94 -0.33
N HIS A 191 5.37 3.74 -0.09
CA HIS A 191 5.93 2.43 0.23
C HIS A 191 5.31 1.84 1.51
N ALA A 192 5.12 2.65 2.55
CA ALA A 192 4.51 2.21 3.79
C ALA A 192 3.06 1.72 3.60
N VAL A 193 2.24 2.47 2.85
CA VAL A 193 0.86 2.08 2.52
C VAL A 193 0.85 0.78 1.72
N ARG A 194 1.67 0.69 0.66
CA ARG A 194 1.74 -0.47 -0.22
C ARG A 194 2.17 -1.73 0.54
N ASP A 195 3.35 -1.70 1.18
CA ASP A 195 3.91 -2.87 1.86
C ASP A 195 3.01 -3.35 3.01
N THR A 196 2.36 -2.41 3.71
CA THR A 196 1.42 -2.73 4.80
C THR A 196 0.15 -3.37 4.25
N THR A 197 -0.38 -2.86 3.14
CA THR A 197 -1.55 -3.44 2.45
C THR A 197 -1.24 -4.85 1.96
N ASP A 198 -0.10 -5.03 1.28
CA ASP A 198 0.35 -6.33 0.77
C ASP A 198 0.52 -7.34 1.91
N THR A 199 1.06 -6.91 3.05
CA THR A 199 1.18 -7.77 4.24
C THR A 199 -0.19 -8.17 4.79
N LEU A 200 -1.12 -7.22 4.92
CA LEU A 200 -2.48 -7.51 5.42
C LEU A 200 -3.22 -8.47 4.48
N ASP A 201 -3.12 -8.27 3.17
CA ASP A 201 -3.77 -9.11 2.17
C ASP A 201 -3.17 -10.52 2.17
N TYR A 202 -1.85 -10.64 2.27
CA TYR A 202 -1.19 -11.93 2.39
C TYR A 202 -1.61 -12.69 3.65
N VAL A 203 -1.62 -12.03 4.81
CA VAL A 203 -2.07 -12.66 6.08
C VAL A 203 -3.54 -13.08 5.98
N ALA A 204 -4.40 -12.24 5.43
CA ALA A 204 -5.82 -12.56 5.25
C ALA A 204 -5.99 -13.81 4.38
N GLN A 205 -5.29 -13.90 3.25
CA GLN A 205 -5.34 -15.06 2.35
C GLN A 205 -4.86 -16.35 3.02
N ASP A 206 -3.77 -16.29 3.79
CA ASP A 206 -3.22 -17.46 4.50
C ASP A 206 -4.19 -17.94 5.59
N ILE A 207 -4.77 -17.01 6.37
CA ILE A 207 -5.77 -17.32 7.40
C ILE A 207 -7.04 -17.90 6.78
N GLU A 208 -7.56 -17.30 5.72
CA GLU A 208 -8.73 -17.84 5.00
C GLU A 208 -8.43 -19.19 4.33
N GLY A 209 -7.20 -19.41 3.87
CA GLY A 209 -6.75 -20.69 3.33
C GLY A 209 -6.79 -21.82 4.36
N SER A 210 -6.55 -21.49 5.63
CA SER A 210 -6.62 -22.43 6.76
C SER A 210 -8.05 -22.71 7.27
N ALA A 211 -9.07 -22.09 6.67
CA ALA A 211 -10.45 -22.27 7.08
C ALA A 211 -10.94 -23.72 6.82
N PRO A 212 -11.76 -24.29 7.73
CA PRO A 212 -12.18 -25.70 7.66
C PRO A 212 -12.92 -26.06 6.36
N ASP A 213 -13.64 -25.11 5.76
CA ASP A 213 -14.39 -25.32 4.51
C ASP A 213 -13.45 -25.49 3.30
N LYS A 214 -12.26 -24.88 3.32
CA LYS A 214 -11.22 -25.06 2.28
C LYS A 214 -10.34 -26.29 2.54
N LEU A 215 -10.10 -26.63 3.81
CA LEU A 215 -9.34 -27.84 4.20
C LEU A 215 -10.08 -29.14 3.88
N THR A 216 -11.41 -29.13 3.94
CA THR A 216 -12.25 -30.29 3.57
C THR A 216 -12.35 -30.50 2.07
N ALA A 217 -12.28 -29.43 1.27
CA ALA A 217 -12.22 -29.52 -0.20
C ALA A 217 -10.90 -30.15 -0.70
N LEU A 218 -9.78 -29.90 0.00
CA LEU A 218 -8.46 -30.46 -0.34
C LEU A 218 -8.21 -31.88 0.18
N ALA A 219 -8.97 -32.32 1.20
CA ALA A 219 -8.85 -33.68 1.75
C ALA A 219 -9.82 -34.69 1.11
N GLY A 220 -10.57 -34.27 0.08
CA GLY A 220 -11.52 -35.08 -0.67
C GLY A 220 -11.04 -35.52 -2.06
N GLU A 221 -9.79 -35.22 -2.42
CA GLU A 221 -9.05 -35.77 -3.58
C GLU A 221 -8.01 -36.81 -3.11
#